data_AF-A0A2V4NSL8-F1
#
_entry.id   AF-A0A2V4NSL8-F1
#
_cell.length_a   1.000
_cell.length_b   1.000
_cell.length_c   1.000
_cell.angle_alpha   90.00
_cell.angle_beta   90.00
_cell.angle_gamma   90.00
#
_symmetry.space_group_name_H-M   'P 1'
#
loop_
_entity.id
_entity.type
_entity.pdbx_description
1 polymer ?
#
loop_
_entity_poly.entity_id
_entity_poly.type
_entity_poly.pdbx_seq_one_letter_code
_entity_poly.pdbx_strand_id
1 'polypeptide(L)'
;HPVMDALQAEPGRFNSTVLLREHDEHDGFVDRGPPPAAPPGTRGEVYSNTNSGLGFRVPLIAISPWTRGGWVNSETFDHTSVLRFMEVWTAALGTPANCVN
;
A
#
# COMPACT_ATOMS: atom_id res chain seq x y z
N HIS A 1 -14.40 -1.98 15.56
CA HIS A 1 -13.38 -0.94 15.27
C HIS A 1 -14.14 0.20 14.63
N PRO A 2 -14.17 1.42 15.19
CA PRO A 2 -15.21 2.41 14.88
C PRO A 2 -15.40 2.69 13.38
N VAL A 3 -14.31 2.75 12.62
CA VAL A 3 -14.37 2.95 11.16
C VAL A 3 -15.00 1.76 10.43
N MET A 4 -14.69 0.52 10.87
CA MET A 4 -15.28 -0.67 10.28
C MET A 4 -16.76 -0.80 10.66
N ASP A 5 -17.11 -0.45 11.89
CA ASP A 5 -18.47 -0.48 12.39
C ASP A 5 -19.33 0.53 11.59
N ALA A 6 -18.78 1.72 11.30
CA ALA A 6 -19.42 2.72 10.44
C ALA A 6 -19.57 2.27 8.98
N LEU A 7 -18.56 1.61 8.40
CA LEU A 7 -18.66 1.07 7.05
C LEU A 7 -19.73 -0.04 6.96
N GLN A 8 -19.77 -0.92 7.94
CA GLN A 8 -20.71 -2.05 7.98
C GLN A 8 -22.15 -1.64 8.30
N ALA A 9 -22.37 -0.46 8.90
CA ALA A 9 -23.71 0.07 9.17
C ALA A 9 -24.52 0.33 7.88
N GLU A 10 -23.86 0.49 6.73
CA GLU A 10 -24.49 0.63 5.42
C GLU A 10 -23.99 -0.47 4.44
N PRO A 11 -24.66 -1.64 4.41
CA PRO A 11 -24.23 -2.78 3.60
C PRO A 11 -24.09 -2.48 2.11
N GLY A 12 -24.92 -1.58 1.56
CA GLY A 12 -24.84 -1.19 0.15
C GLY A 12 -23.53 -0.49 -0.19
N ARG A 13 -23.03 0.37 0.72
CA ARG A 13 -21.72 1.02 0.57
C ARG A 13 -20.59 0.04 0.84
N PHE A 14 -20.69 -0.77 1.89
CA PHE A 14 -19.61 -1.71 2.22
C PHE A 14 -19.35 -2.69 1.08
N ASN A 15 -20.41 -3.20 0.42
CA ASN A 15 -20.33 -4.11 -0.72
C ASN A 15 -19.62 -3.55 -1.95
N SER A 16 -19.34 -2.24 -1.98
CA SER A 16 -18.60 -1.56 -3.04
C SER A 16 -17.33 -0.86 -2.54
N THR A 17 -16.88 -1.16 -1.31
CA THR A 17 -15.74 -0.48 -0.67
C THR A 17 -14.56 -1.41 -0.46
N VAL A 18 -13.35 -0.85 -0.60
CA VAL A 18 -12.11 -1.41 -0.05
C VAL A 18 -11.52 -0.40 0.93
N LEU A 19 -11.18 -0.85 2.13
CA LEU A 19 -10.40 -0.08 3.10
C LEU A 19 -8.95 -0.59 3.06
N LEU A 20 -8.02 0.29 2.70
CA LEU A 20 -6.59 0.06 2.80
C LEU A 20 -6.10 0.70 4.11
N ARG A 21 -5.58 -0.11 5.03
CA ARG A 21 -5.01 0.36 6.30
C ARG A 21 -3.52 0.10 6.31
N GLU A 22 -2.73 1.16 6.19
CA GLU A 22 -1.27 1.15 6.26
C GLU A 22 -0.77 2.11 7.36
N HIS A 23 0.52 2.05 7.66
CA HIS A 23 1.23 3.00 8.53
C HIS A 23 2.24 3.75 7.67
N ASP A 24 2.52 5.01 7.96
CA ASP A 24 3.43 5.84 7.18
C ASP A 24 4.92 5.52 7.41
N GLU A 25 5.26 4.96 8.58
CA GLU A 25 6.63 4.59 8.94
C GLU A 25 6.64 3.46 10.00
N HIS A 26 7.80 2.85 10.21
CA HIS A 26 8.02 1.77 11.17
C HIS A 26 8.29 2.26 12.62
N ASP A 27 8.33 3.57 12.87
CA ASP A 27 8.55 4.20 14.19
C ASP A 27 9.83 3.72 14.91
N GLY A 28 10.81 3.21 14.15
CA GLY A 28 12.08 2.72 14.68
C GLY A 28 12.01 1.41 15.47
N PHE A 29 10.89 0.69 15.43
CA PHE A 29 10.81 -0.66 16.01
C PHE A 29 11.78 -1.62 15.30
N VAL A 30 11.99 -2.81 15.87
CA VAL A 30 12.89 -3.80 15.28
C VAL A 30 12.15 -4.65 14.26
N ASP A 31 12.65 -4.64 13.03
CA ASP A 31 12.27 -5.62 12.03
C ASP A 31 13.26 -6.80 12.00
N ARG A 32 12.78 -8.00 11.63
CA ARG A 32 13.63 -9.20 11.53
C ARG A 32 14.67 -9.11 10.41
N GLY A 33 14.37 -8.40 9.33
CA GLY A 33 15.23 -8.36 8.14
C GLY A 33 15.55 -6.93 7.70
N PRO A 34 16.70 -6.70 7.07
CA PRO A 34 16.96 -5.42 6.44
C PRO A 34 15.95 -5.19 5.30
N PRO A 35 15.63 -3.92 4.99
CA PRO A 35 14.77 -3.62 3.87
C PRO A 35 15.43 -3.98 2.53
N PRO A 36 14.63 -4.26 1.48
CA PRO A 36 15.17 -4.51 0.15
C PRO A 36 15.98 -3.31 -0.37
N ALA A 37 17.22 -3.56 -0.78
CA ALA A 37 18.05 -2.56 -1.43
C ALA A 37 17.63 -2.37 -2.89
N ALA A 38 17.75 -1.14 -3.41
CA ALA A 38 17.52 -0.91 -4.82
C ALA A 38 18.55 -1.68 -5.68
N PRO A 39 18.22 -2.10 -6.91
CA PRO A 39 19.20 -2.66 -7.83
C PRO A 39 20.40 -1.72 -8.05
N PRO A 40 21.63 -2.24 -8.22
CA PRO A 40 22.80 -1.40 -8.50
C PRO A 40 22.58 -0.51 -9.74
N GLY A 41 22.91 0.78 -9.62
CA GLY A 41 22.76 1.75 -10.71
C GLY A 41 21.36 2.37 -10.83
N THR A 42 20.43 2.08 -9.91
CA THR A 42 19.13 2.75 -9.88
C THR A 42 19.33 4.25 -9.61
N ARG A 43 18.84 5.09 -10.53
CA ARG A 43 19.04 6.55 -10.47
C ARG A 43 18.34 7.13 -9.25
N GLY A 44 19.07 7.89 -8.44
CA GLY A 44 18.53 8.57 -7.26
C GLY A 44 18.50 7.72 -5.99
N GLU A 45 18.87 6.43 -6.08
CA GLU A 45 18.84 5.47 -4.96
C GLU A 45 20.19 5.28 -4.27
N VAL A 46 21.24 5.97 -4.72
CA VAL A 46 22.58 5.89 -4.13
C VAL A 46 23.05 7.27 -3.73
N TYR A 47 23.28 7.46 -2.43
CA TYR A 47 23.86 8.68 -1.86
C TYR A 47 25.14 8.34 -1.11
N SER A 48 26.26 9.01 -1.43
CA SER A 48 27.55 8.81 -0.78
C SER A 48 28.01 7.34 -0.68
N ASN A 49 27.83 6.56 -1.77
CA ASN A 49 28.09 5.11 -1.85
C ASN A 49 27.19 4.23 -0.96
N THR A 50 26.12 4.77 -0.39
CA THR A 50 25.11 4.02 0.35
C THR A 50 23.84 3.92 -0.49
N ASN A 51 23.32 2.70 -0.63
CA ASN A 51 22.04 2.43 -1.27
C ASN A 51 20.92 2.78 -0.30
N SER A 52 20.05 3.72 -0.69
CA SER A 52 18.93 4.18 0.12
C SER A 52 17.81 3.15 0.14
N GLY A 53 17.45 2.58 -1.01
CA GLY A 53 16.50 1.46 -1.09
C GLY A 53 15.13 1.77 -0.46
N LEU A 54 14.39 0.71 -0.14
CA LEU A 54 13.13 0.86 0.60
C LEU A 54 13.39 1.12 2.09
N GLY A 55 12.39 1.71 2.76
CA GLY A 55 12.33 1.80 4.22
C GLY A 55 11.98 0.47 4.90
N PHE A 56 11.95 0.47 6.23
CA PHE A 56 11.51 -0.70 7.00
C PHE A 56 10.06 -1.05 6.69
N ARG A 57 9.72 -2.34 6.80
CA ARG A 57 8.38 -2.81 6.44
C ARG A 57 7.33 -2.28 7.41
N VAL A 58 6.21 -1.84 6.84
CA VAL A 58 4.99 -1.46 7.56
C VAL A 58 3.85 -2.38 7.16
N PRO A 59 2.90 -2.68 8.06
CA PRO A 59 1.78 -3.55 7.70
C PRO A 59 0.75 -2.78 6.88
N LEU A 60 0.32 -3.37 5.76
CA LEU A 60 -0.86 -2.97 5.01
C LEU A 60 -1.91 -4.08 5.08
N ILE A 61 -3.15 -3.72 5.41
CA ILE A 61 -4.30 -4.64 5.41
C ILE A 61 -5.36 -4.09 4.45
N ALA A 62 -5.78 -4.93 3.50
CA ALA A 62 -6.88 -4.65 2.58
C ALA A 62 -8.18 -5.33 3.04
N ILE A 63 -9.15 -4.54 3.46
CA ILE A 63 -10.40 -5.01 4.05
C ILE A 63 -11.55 -4.71 3.09
N SER A 64 -12.20 -5.77 2.60
CA SER A 64 -13.32 -5.65 1.67
C SER A 64 -14.20 -6.90 1.70
N PRO A 65 -15.49 -6.81 1.30
CA PRO A 65 -16.33 -7.97 1.02
C PRO A 65 -15.74 -8.95 0.02
N TRP A 66 -14.85 -8.49 -0.88
CA TRP A 66 -14.16 -9.33 -1.87
C TRP A 66 -12.92 -10.06 -1.34
N THR A 67 -12.39 -9.69 -0.17
CA THR A 67 -11.15 -10.25 0.40
C THR A 67 -11.40 -11.26 1.53
N ARG A 68 -12.58 -11.91 1.55
CA ARG A 68 -12.93 -12.93 2.56
C ARG A 68 -11.95 -14.11 2.52
N GLY A 69 -11.52 -14.58 3.69
CA GLY A 69 -10.69 -15.79 3.83
C GLY A 69 -9.31 -15.57 4.45
N GLY A 70 -8.92 -14.34 4.81
CA GLY A 70 -7.67 -14.09 5.55
C GLY A 70 -6.41 -14.40 4.73
N TRP A 71 -6.37 -13.95 3.48
CA TRP A 71 -5.27 -14.17 2.56
C TRP A 71 -4.03 -13.34 2.91
N VAL A 72 -2.85 -13.85 2.55
CA VAL A 72 -1.57 -13.16 2.68
C VAL A 72 -0.93 -13.08 1.29
N ASN A 73 -0.58 -11.87 0.85
CA ASN A 73 0.27 -11.66 -0.32
C ASN A 73 1.71 -11.37 0.15
N SER A 74 2.68 -12.07 -0.40
CA SER A 74 4.11 -11.97 -0.06
C SER A 74 4.93 -11.24 -1.13
N GLU A 75 4.28 -10.64 -2.14
CA GLU A 75 4.94 -9.74 -3.07
C GLU A 75 5.44 -8.46 -2.38
N THR A 76 6.41 -7.79 -3.00
CA THR A 76 6.97 -6.55 -2.47
C THR A 76 6.12 -5.37 -2.91
N PHE A 77 5.63 -4.60 -1.93
CA PHE A 77 4.89 -3.36 -2.11
C PHE A 77 5.53 -2.24 -1.31
N ASP A 78 5.30 -1.01 -1.76
CA ASP A 78 5.69 0.25 -1.13
C ASP A 78 4.46 1.20 -1.06
N HIS A 79 4.60 2.36 -0.43
CA HIS A 79 3.49 3.34 -0.36
C HIS A 79 2.97 3.78 -1.73
N THR A 80 3.85 3.83 -2.74
CA THR A 80 3.46 4.23 -4.10
C THR A 80 2.60 3.18 -4.79
N SER A 81 2.61 1.93 -4.32
CA SER A 81 1.74 0.87 -4.80
C SER A 81 0.24 1.19 -4.59
N VAL A 82 -0.10 1.96 -3.54
CA VAL A 82 -1.47 2.46 -3.33
C VAL A 82 -1.86 3.48 -4.39
N LEU A 83 -0.94 4.36 -4.79
CA LEU A 83 -1.16 5.31 -5.89
C LEU A 83 -1.40 4.57 -7.20
N ARG A 84 -0.55 3.58 -7.53
CA ARG A 84 -0.72 2.75 -8.72
C ARG A 84 -2.05 1.99 -8.71
N PHE A 85 -2.49 1.49 -7.55
CA PHE A 85 -3.81 0.87 -7.42
C PHE A 85 -4.92 1.87 -7.77
N MET A 86 -4.85 3.09 -7.24
CA MET A 86 -5.85 4.14 -7.51
C MET A 86 -5.84 4.56 -8.98
N GLU A 87 -4.69 4.66 -9.63
CA GLU A 87 -4.57 4.94 -11.07
C GLU A 87 -5.30 3.88 -11.90
N VAL A 88 -5.02 2.60 -11.65
CA VAL A 88 -5.66 1.48 -12.37
C VAL A 88 -7.16 1.42 -12.07
N TRP A 89 -7.55 1.60 -10.81
CA TRP A 89 -8.95 1.54 -10.38
C TRP A 89 -9.79 2.67 -10.99
N THR A 90 -9.30 3.90 -10.91
CA THR A 90 -10.01 5.07 -11.46
C THR A 90 -10.08 5.03 -12.99
N ALA A 91 -9.05 4.52 -13.66
CA ALA A 91 -9.09 4.26 -15.10
C ALA A 91 -10.16 3.20 -15.44
N ALA A 92 -10.27 2.13 -14.67
CA ALA A 92 -11.30 1.10 -14.86
C ALA A 92 -12.74 1.64 -14.66
N LEU A 93 -12.91 2.67 -13.83
CA LEU A 93 -14.19 3.38 -13.66
C LEU A 93 -14.50 4.38 -14.79
N GLY A 94 -13.55 4.62 -15.71
CA GLY A 94 -13.69 5.62 -16.77
C GLY A 94 -13.39 7.06 -16.32
N THR A 95 -12.85 7.25 -15.12
CA THR A 95 -12.46 8.56 -14.59
C THR A 95 -10.99 8.57 -14.19
N PRO A 96 -10.04 8.40 -15.14
CA PRO A 96 -8.63 8.21 -14.82
C PRO A 96 -8.06 9.40 -14.04
N ALA A 97 -7.39 9.10 -12.93
CA ALA A 97 -6.63 10.07 -12.14
C ALA A 97 -5.32 10.41 -12.86
N ASN A 98 -5.41 11.26 -13.89
CA ASN A 98 -4.24 11.73 -14.64
C ASN A 98 -3.46 12.76 -13.82
N CYS A 99 -2.26 12.40 -13.39
CA CYS A 99 -1.29 13.37 -12.88
C CYS A 99 -0.59 14.05 -14.07
N VAL A 100 -0.84 15.34 -14.25
CA VAL A 100 -0.05 16.21 -15.16
C VAL A 100 1.26 16.57 -14.45
N ASN A 101 2.21 15.65 -14.46
CA ASN A 101 3.60 15.95 -14.10
C ASN A 101 4.37 16.51 -15.29
#